data_AF-A0A0Q9KHC1-F1
#
_entry.id   AF-A0A0Q9KHC1-F1
#
_cell.length_a   1.000
_cell.length_b   1.000
_cell.length_c   1.000
_cell.angle_alpha   90.00
_cell.angle_beta   90.00
_cell.angle_gamma   90.00
#
_symmetry.space_group_name_H-M   'P 1'
#
loop_
_entity.id
_entity.type
_entity.pdbx_description
1 polymer ?
#
loop_
_entity_poly.entity_id
_entity_poly.type
_entity_poly.pdbx_seq_one_letter_code
_entity_poly.pdbx_strand_id
1 'polypeptide(L)'
;MGREEENVGFEDIKQYALPDYRLGEVDITERVMTRITAVNAGGRVRSFKPVPRFLVFVMSLFIILIASASVYAVSEYIEIRNRAGELKIQFHVKETEAPAIQLVPTGNPGRKPTYRERVLEIIQPGQVLAYYVKGDRHPAIQYVDHTFIYSTYNEFKELMVRTSAPVIKEPTNLPVGFKFTQGSVMPNIPMKYYDQKSEEYSRLQELFQKRAEAEPEQDLFVEQVPWTEAKMSELYYEGYSEKGNIQLRIHAAKGMIMAESTLTADDHYEKINIEGIEVIYWSRSQDYIFDNKEVQRDYFYAVWYDERQDTHFSMSTSGTGKLTEKQFKRIVENMVEG
;
A
#
# COMPACT_ATOMS: atom_id res chain seq x y z
N MET A 1 -26.00 -25.08 -43.23
CA MET A 1 -25.33 -25.59 -42.01
C MET A 1 -24.94 -24.38 -41.19
N GLY A 2 -25.81 -24.01 -40.24
CA GLY A 2 -25.58 -22.88 -39.33
C GLY A 2 -24.63 -23.29 -38.21
N ARG A 3 -23.80 -22.34 -37.76
CA ARG A 3 -23.11 -22.43 -36.47
C ARG A 3 -23.88 -21.55 -35.50
N GLU A 4 -24.35 -22.21 -34.45
CA GLU A 4 -25.07 -21.66 -33.31
C GLU A 4 -24.14 -20.78 -32.47
N GLU A 5 -24.70 -19.65 -32.03
CA GLU A 5 -24.17 -18.84 -30.95
C GLU A 5 -24.52 -19.53 -29.63
N GLU A 6 -23.51 -19.87 -28.84
CA GLU A 6 -23.66 -20.47 -27.51
C GLU A 6 -23.81 -19.33 -26.49
N ASN A 7 -25.02 -19.17 -25.97
CA ASN A 7 -25.42 -18.19 -24.97
C ASN A 7 -25.88 -18.98 -23.73
N VAL A 8 -25.04 -19.13 -22.71
CA VAL A 8 -25.44 -19.75 -21.43
C VAL A 8 -24.69 -19.09 -20.28
N GLY A 9 -25.42 -18.61 -19.26
CA GLY A 9 -24.81 -18.18 -18.00
C GLY A 9 -25.64 -17.32 -17.03
N PHE A 10 -26.96 -17.19 -17.20
CA PHE A 10 -27.82 -16.55 -16.18
C PHE A 10 -29.09 -17.35 -15.93
N GLU A 11 -28.95 -18.62 -15.56
CA GLU A 11 -30.05 -19.38 -14.98
C GLU A 11 -29.55 -20.20 -13.79
N ASP A 12 -29.38 -19.58 -12.62
CA ASP A 12 -29.39 -20.36 -11.37
C ASP A 12 -29.72 -19.59 -10.08
N ILE A 13 -30.70 -18.68 -10.12
CA ILE A 13 -31.18 -17.99 -8.89
C ILE A 13 -32.65 -18.35 -8.57
N LYS A 14 -33.32 -19.12 -9.42
CA LYS A 14 -34.72 -19.54 -9.18
C LYS A 14 -34.89 -20.73 -8.24
N GLN A 15 -33.80 -21.40 -7.84
CA GLN A 15 -33.88 -22.62 -7.02
C GLN A 15 -34.06 -22.36 -5.51
N TYR A 16 -34.05 -21.11 -5.05
CA TYR A 16 -34.28 -20.74 -3.64
C TYR A 16 -35.63 -20.08 -3.36
N ALA A 17 -36.53 -20.00 -4.35
CA ALA A 17 -37.89 -19.52 -4.14
C ALA A 17 -38.73 -20.59 -3.44
N LEU A 18 -39.06 -20.37 -2.17
CA LEU A 18 -39.97 -21.21 -1.40
C LEU A 18 -41.37 -21.24 -2.04
N PRO A 19 -42.09 -22.37 -2.03
CA PRO A 19 -43.41 -22.49 -2.64
C PRO A 19 -44.49 -21.69 -1.88
N ASP A 20 -45.36 -21.04 -2.65
CA ASP A 20 -46.39 -20.03 -2.31
C ASP A 20 -47.52 -20.46 -1.35
N TYR A 21 -47.41 -21.60 -0.65
CA TYR A 21 -48.54 -22.21 0.03
C TYR A 21 -48.52 -22.11 1.56
N ARG A 22 -48.17 -20.95 2.15
CA ARG A 22 -48.41 -20.64 3.59
C ARG A 22 -48.50 -19.13 3.93
N LEU A 23 -49.14 -18.31 3.11
CA LEU A 23 -49.54 -16.96 3.54
C LEU A 23 -51.03 -16.97 3.88
N GLY A 24 -51.34 -16.88 5.18
CA GLY A 24 -52.70 -16.73 5.67
C GLY A 24 -53.32 -15.46 5.09
N GLU A 25 -54.52 -15.58 4.54
CA GLU A 25 -55.28 -14.49 3.94
C GLU A 25 -55.55 -13.41 5.01
N VAL A 26 -54.95 -12.24 4.85
CA VAL A 26 -55.12 -11.12 5.79
C VAL A 26 -56.35 -10.32 5.38
N ASP A 27 -57.48 -10.58 6.04
CA ASP A 27 -58.68 -9.76 5.89
C ASP A 27 -58.47 -8.38 6.57
N ILE A 28 -58.28 -7.36 5.74
CA ILE A 28 -58.05 -5.97 6.15
C ILE A 28 -59.33 -5.12 6.16
N THR A 29 -60.47 -5.71 5.79
CA THR A 29 -61.72 -4.97 5.54
C THR A 29 -62.24 -4.29 6.81
N GLU A 30 -62.17 -4.99 7.94
CA GLU A 30 -62.66 -4.47 9.23
C GLU A 30 -61.78 -3.33 9.78
N ARG A 31 -60.45 -3.43 9.60
CA ARG A 31 -59.49 -2.38 10.01
C ARG A 31 -59.61 -1.11 9.18
N VAL A 32 -59.89 -1.25 7.88
CA VAL A 32 -60.07 -0.09 6.99
C VAL A 32 -61.39 0.61 7.29
N MET A 33 -62.49 -0.13 7.51
CA MET A 33 -63.79 0.47 7.83
C MET A 33 -63.82 1.18 9.18
N THR A 34 -63.09 0.67 10.16
CA THR A 34 -62.92 1.32 11.48
C THR A 34 -62.16 2.66 11.36
N ARG A 35 -61.20 2.74 10.43
CA ARG A 35 -60.41 3.96 10.22
C ARG A 35 -61.17 5.03 9.44
N ILE A 36 -62.03 4.62 8.50
CA ILE A 36 -62.87 5.54 7.72
C ILE A 36 -63.99 6.15 8.58
N THR A 37 -64.59 5.37 9.49
CA THR A 37 -65.58 5.91 10.45
C THR A 37 -64.94 6.86 11.47
N ALA A 38 -63.70 6.60 11.91
CA ALA A 38 -62.97 7.48 12.82
C ALA A 38 -62.55 8.83 12.19
N VAL A 39 -62.30 8.87 10.87
CA VAL A 39 -61.88 10.10 10.17
C VAL A 39 -63.07 10.98 9.79
N ASN A 40 -64.26 10.41 9.56
CA ASN A 40 -65.46 11.17 9.21
C ASN A 40 -66.24 11.72 10.42
N ALA A 41 -65.94 11.26 11.64
CA ALA A 41 -66.50 11.82 12.87
C ALA A 41 -65.68 13.04 13.34
N GLY A 42 -65.91 14.19 12.72
CA GLY A 42 -65.23 15.44 13.05
C GLY A 42 -65.28 15.81 14.55
N GLY A 43 -64.16 16.24 15.10
CA GLY A 43 -64.14 16.77 16.47
C GLY A 43 -62.79 17.07 17.10
N ARG A 44 -62.47 18.37 17.15
CA ARG A 44 -61.76 19.11 18.23
C ARG A 44 -60.21 19.10 18.27
N VAL A 45 -59.72 20.34 18.16
CA VAL A 45 -58.48 20.93 18.69
C VAL A 45 -57.91 20.16 19.90
N ARG A 46 -56.65 19.69 19.80
CA ARG A 46 -55.93 19.12 20.94
C ARG A 46 -54.51 19.71 21.06
N SER A 47 -54.37 20.43 22.17
CA SER A 47 -53.17 20.87 22.88
C SER A 47 -51.93 19.97 22.72
N PHE A 48 -50.77 20.60 22.50
CA PHE A 48 -49.46 20.00 22.72
C PHE A 48 -49.37 19.41 24.13
N LYS A 49 -49.28 18.08 24.23
CA LYS A 49 -48.93 17.41 25.49
C LYS A 49 -47.41 17.47 25.66
N PRO A 50 -46.90 17.80 26.85
CA PRO A 50 -45.47 17.71 27.10
C PRO A 50 -45.01 16.26 26.94
N VAL A 51 -43.92 16.06 26.20
CA VAL A 51 -43.27 14.76 26.04
C VAL A 51 -42.96 14.22 27.44
N PRO A 52 -43.39 13.00 27.80
CA PRO A 52 -43.10 12.45 29.11
C PRO A 52 -41.59 12.36 29.29
N ARG A 53 -41.07 12.88 30.41
CA ARG A 53 -39.62 12.95 30.71
C ARG A 53 -38.90 11.61 30.51
N PHE A 54 -39.62 10.48 30.69
CA PHE A 54 -39.14 9.13 30.42
C PHE A 54 -38.67 8.92 28.97
N LEU A 55 -39.36 9.49 27.97
CA LEU A 55 -38.99 9.36 26.56
C LEU A 55 -37.68 10.12 26.24
N VAL A 56 -37.45 11.24 26.91
CA VAL A 56 -36.21 12.02 26.80
C VAL A 56 -35.03 11.24 27.39
N PHE A 57 -35.23 10.58 28.54
CA PHE A 57 -34.22 9.70 29.14
C PHE A 57 -33.91 8.48 28.27
N VAL A 58 -34.91 7.86 27.64
CA VAL A 58 -34.68 6.72 26.72
C VAL A 58 -33.93 7.17 25.46
N MET A 59 -34.27 8.33 24.89
CA MET A 59 -33.58 8.88 23.73
C MET A 59 -32.13 9.30 24.06
N SER A 60 -31.88 9.91 25.21
CA SER A 60 -30.52 10.24 25.63
C SER A 60 -29.71 8.99 25.99
N LEU A 61 -30.32 7.95 26.56
CA LEU A 61 -29.66 6.66 26.75
C LEU A 61 -29.33 6.00 25.41
N PHE A 62 -30.20 6.09 24.41
CA PHE A 62 -29.93 5.61 23.04
C PHE A 62 -28.83 6.41 22.35
N ILE A 63 -28.78 7.74 22.50
CA ILE A 63 -27.70 8.57 21.96
C ILE A 63 -26.37 8.23 22.64
N ILE A 64 -26.38 8.00 23.97
CA ILE A 64 -25.19 7.54 24.71
C ILE A 64 -24.80 6.12 24.27
N LEU A 65 -25.76 5.23 24.02
CA LEU A 65 -25.53 3.86 23.50
C LEU A 65 -25.01 3.84 22.06
N ILE A 66 -25.49 4.74 21.20
CA ILE A 66 -25.00 4.87 19.82
C ILE A 66 -23.61 5.54 19.82
N ALA A 67 -23.36 6.49 20.73
CA ALA A 67 -22.03 7.07 20.91
C ALA A 67 -21.04 6.11 21.60
N SER A 68 -21.53 5.13 22.38
CA SER A 68 -20.70 4.12 23.04
C SER A 68 -20.60 2.79 22.29
N ALA A 69 -21.38 2.59 21.23
CA ALA A 69 -21.30 1.45 20.31
C ALA A 69 -20.37 1.67 19.11
N SER A 70 -19.56 2.73 19.11
CA SER A 70 -18.40 2.85 18.20
C SER A 70 -17.22 1.99 18.65
N VAL A 71 -17.44 1.02 19.54
CA VAL A 71 -16.42 0.11 20.07
C VAL A 71 -16.31 -1.10 19.14
N TYR A 72 -15.26 -1.04 18.31
CA TYR A 72 -14.52 -2.17 17.75
C TYR A 72 -15.34 -3.33 17.17
N ALA A 73 -15.81 -3.16 15.93
CA ALA A 73 -15.60 -4.25 14.99
C ALA A 73 -14.10 -4.23 14.66
N VAL A 74 -13.32 -5.15 15.25
CA VAL A 74 -11.99 -5.49 14.72
C VAL A 74 -12.27 -6.13 13.37
N SER A 75 -12.31 -5.33 12.31
CA SER A 75 -12.31 -5.89 10.97
C SER A 75 -10.96 -6.60 10.79
N GLU A 76 -10.98 -7.85 10.32
CA GLU A 76 -9.76 -8.58 9.93
C GLU A 76 -8.93 -7.81 8.89
N TYR A 77 -9.55 -6.80 8.27
CA TYR A 77 -9.03 -5.98 7.20
C TYR A 77 -9.07 -4.50 7.54
N ILE A 78 -8.01 -3.77 7.21
CA ILE A 78 -8.03 -2.30 7.15
C ILE A 78 -7.89 -1.90 5.69
N GLU A 79 -8.81 -1.06 5.21
CA GLU A 79 -8.87 -0.70 3.79
C GLU A 79 -8.82 0.82 3.59
N ILE A 80 -8.16 1.22 2.50
CA ILE A 80 -8.29 2.54 1.88
C ILE A 80 -8.89 2.34 0.49
N ARG A 81 -9.97 3.07 0.23
CA ARG A 81 -10.69 3.07 -1.06
C ARG A 81 -10.66 4.47 -1.65
N ASN A 82 -10.67 4.56 -2.97
CA ASN A 82 -10.83 5.85 -3.64
C ASN A 82 -12.29 6.33 -3.62
N ARG A 83 -12.56 7.53 -4.13
CA ARG A 83 -13.89 8.15 -4.27
C ARG A 83 -14.87 7.31 -5.09
N ALA A 84 -14.38 6.48 -6.01
CA ALA A 84 -15.19 5.55 -6.79
C ALA A 84 -15.50 4.25 -6.02
N GLY A 85 -14.95 4.07 -4.82
CA GLY A 85 -15.10 2.86 -3.99
C GLY A 85 -14.12 1.75 -4.32
N GLU A 86 -13.18 1.98 -5.24
CA GLU A 86 -12.17 0.99 -5.63
C GLU A 86 -11.15 0.81 -4.50
N LEU A 87 -10.82 -0.44 -4.19
CA LEU A 87 -9.80 -0.79 -3.21
C LEU A 87 -8.42 -0.38 -3.72
N LYS A 88 -7.70 0.37 -2.88
CA LYS A 88 -6.36 0.87 -3.19
C LYS A 88 -5.32 0.29 -2.23
N ILE A 89 -5.63 0.20 -0.95
CA ILE A 89 -4.75 -0.40 0.07
C ILE A 89 -5.57 -1.35 0.91
N GLN A 90 -4.99 -2.51 1.21
CA GLN A 90 -5.59 -3.50 2.11
C GLN A 90 -4.53 -4.05 3.08
N PHE A 91 -4.85 -4.04 4.36
CA PHE A 91 -4.10 -4.70 5.43
C PHE A 91 -4.84 -5.92 5.90
N HIS A 92 -4.07 -6.94 6.33
CA HIS A 92 -4.58 -8.02 7.16
C HIS A 92 -3.98 -7.92 8.56
N VAL A 93 -4.83 -8.00 9.58
CA VAL A 93 -4.37 -8.10 10.98
C VAL A 93 -4.22 -9.58 11.32
N LYS A 94 -2.99 -10.01 11.59
CA LYS A 94 -2.68 -11.38 12.02
C LYS A 94 -2.67 -11.47 13.55
N GLU A 95 -3.31 -12.50 14.09
CA GLU A 95 -3.29 -12.77 15.53
C GLU A 95 -1.93 -13.27 16.04
N THR A 96 -1.03 -13.73 15.15
CA THR A 96 0.23 -14.38 15.54
C THR A 96 1.45 -13.53 15.16
N GLU A 97 2.45 -13.52 16.05
CA GLU A 97 3.77 -12.94 15.81
C GLU A 97 4.39 -13.49 14.52
N ALA A 98 4.87 -12.60 13.65
CA ALA A 98 5.76 -13.01 12.58
C ALA A 98 7.10 -13.45 13.20
N PRO A 99 7.62 -14.64 12.89
CA PRO A 99 8.91 -15.06 13.41
C PRO A 99 9.98 -14.05 12.97
N ALA A 100 10.84 -13.66 13.92
CA ALA A 100 11.96 -12.77 13.64
C ALA A 100 12.79 -13.34 12.48
N ILE A 101 12.80 -12.64 11.34
CA ILE A 101 13.64 -13.02 10.21
C ILE A 101 15.08 -12.75 10.64
N GLN A 102 15.79 -13.82 10.98
CA GLN A 102 17.24 -13.75 11.17
C GLN A 102 17.86 -13.56 9.79
N LEU A 103 18.25 -12.31 9.49
CA LEU A 103 19.16 -12.02 8.39
C LEU A 103 20.51 -12.62 8.73
N VAL A 104 20.76 -13.85 8.26
CA VAL A 104 22.08 -14.48 8.33
C VAL A 104 23.00 -13.73 7.36
N PRO A 105 24.10 -13.10 7.83
CA PRO A 105 25.08 -12.51 6.94
C PRO A 105 25.79 -13.63 6.18
N THR A 106 25.41 -13.87 4.92
CA THR A 106 26.13 -14.80 4.06
C THR A 106 27.32 -14.08 3.41
N GLY A 107 28.33 -13.76 4.23
CA GLY A 107 29.66 -13.40 3.74
C GLY A 107 30.57 -14.61 3.85
N ASN A 108 30.79 -15.32 2.74
CA ASN A 108 31.79 -16.40 2.71
C ASN A 108 33.03 -15.90 1.96
N PRO A 109 34.07 -15.40 2.67
CA PRO A 109 35.28 -14.90 2.02
C PRO A 109 35.96 -16.05 1.27
N GLY A 110 35.98 -15.98 -0.06
CA GLY A 110 36.56 -17.00 -0.94
C GLY A 110 35.66 -17.51 -2.08
N ARG A 111 34.38 -17.12 -2.11
CA ARG A 111 33.48 -17.42 -3.24
C ARG A 111 33.86 -16.58 -4.47
N LYS A 112 33.90 -17.21 -5.65
CA LYS A 112 33.99 -16.49 -6.94
C LYS A 112 32.74 -15.62 -7.14
N PRO A 113 32.86 -14.36 -7.59
CA PRO A 113 31.72 -13.50 -7.81
C PRO A 113 30.82 -14.09 -8.90
N THR A 114 29.53 -14.12 -8.61
CA THR A 114 28.43 -14.42 -9.53
C THR A 114 28.41 -13.42 -10.68
N TYR A 115 27.79 -13.80 -11.80
CA TYR A 115 27.62 -12.89 -12.93
C TYR A 115 26.89 -11.60 -12.52
N ARG A 116 25.86 -11.69 -11.68
CA ARG A 116 25.17 -10.51 -11.14
C ARG A 116 26.11 -9.56 -10.40
N GLU A 117 26.97 -10.09 -9.52
CA GLU A 117 27.96 -9.28 -8.78
C GLU A 117 28.93 -8.57 -9.75
N ARG A 118 29.38 -9.25 -10.81
CA ARG A 118 30.24 -8.62 -11.84
C ARG A 118 29.52 -7.51 -12.61
N VAL A 119 28.23 -7.66 -12.90
CA VAL A 119 27.46 -6.59 -13.57
C VAL A 119 27.24 -5.41 -12.62
N LEU A 120 27.05 -5.67 -11.32
CA LEU A 120 26.97 -4.61 -10.30
C LEU A 120 28.29 -3.85 -10.10
N GLU A 121 29.44 -4.45 -10.43
CA GLU A 121 30.74 -3.76 -10.36
C GLU A 121 30.93 -2.74 -11.49
N ILE A 122 30.24 -2.90 -12.64
CA ILE A 122 30.39 -2.03 -13.81
C ILE A 122 29.24 -1.03 -14.00
N ILE A 123 28.11 -1.24 -13.33
CA ILE A 123 26.93 -0.38 -13.47
C ILE A 123 27.16 0.99 -12.85
N GLN A 124 26.90 2.04 -13.63
CA GLN A 124 26.98 3.41 -13.15
C GLN A 124 25.66 3.86 -12.50
N PRO A 125 25.70 4.83 -11.56
CA PRO A 125 24.48 5.42 -11.03
C PRO A 125 23.57 5.93 -12.16
N GLY A 126 22.29 5.56 -12.13
CA GLY A 126 21.32 5.98 -13.14
C GLY A 126 21.06 4.96 -14.24
N GLN A 127 21.86 3.90 -14.28
CA GLN A 127 21.77 2.89 -15.32
C GLN A 127 20.88 1.72 -14.92
N VAL A 128 20.33 1.10 -15.96
CA VAL A 128 19.80 -0.26 -15.95
C VAL A 128 20.64 -1.03 -16.95
N LEU A 129 21.19 -2.17 -16.53
CA LEU A 129 21.90 -3.08 -17.40
C LEU A 129 21.09 -4.37 -17.53
N ALA A 130 20.84 -4.77 -18.77
CA ALA A 130 20.44 -6.12 -19.10
C ALA A 130 21.68 -6.98 -19.25
N TYR A 131 21.63 -8.22 -18.78
CA TYR A 131 22.69 -9.18 -19.01
C TYR A 131 22.16 -10.57 -19.34
N TYR A 132 22.96 -11.29 -20.12
CA TYR A 132 22.71 -12.65 -20.57
C TYR A 132 23.93 -13.51 -20.27
N VAL A 133 23.70 -14.71 -19.74
CA VAL A 133 24.75 -15.68 -19.42
C VAL A 133 24.60 -16.89 -20.33
N LYS A 134 25.62 -17.14 -21.16
CA LYS A 134 25.66 -18.32 -22.04
C LYS A 134 25.85 -19.58 -21.20
N GLY A 135 25.12 -20.65 -21.55
CA GLY A 135 25.21 -21.93 -20.84
C GLY A 135 24.48 -21.98 -19.49
N ASP A 136 23.77 -20.92 -19.11
CA ASP A 136 22.85 -20.97 -17.97
C ASP A 136 21.73 -21.98 -18.25
N ARG A 137 21.27 -22.69 -17.21
CA ARG A 137 20.21 -23.71 -17.32
C ARG A 137 18.89 -23.10 -17.80
N HIS A 138 18.68 -21.82 -17.50
CA HIS A 138 17.50 -21.04 -17.91
C HIS A 138 17.96 -19.73 -18.55
N PRO A 139 18.39 -19.74 -19.82
CA PRO A 139 18.95 -18.58 -20.50
C PRO A 139 17.87 -17.51 -20.68
N ALA A 140 17.77 -16.62 -19.70
CA ALA A 140 16.84 -15.51 -19.67
C ALA A 140 17.63 -14.22 -19.46
N ILE A 141 17.21 -13.17 -20.15
CA ILE A 141 17.73 -11.82 -19.91
C ILE A 141 17.39 -11.45 -18.47
N GLN A 142 18.42 -11.06 -17.73
CA GLN A 142 18.33 -10.57 -16.36
C GLN A 142 18.63 -9.08 -16.36
N TYR A 143 18.11 -8.36 -15.39
CA TYR A 143 18.32 -6.93 -15.25
C TYR A 143 18.93 -6.63 -13.89
N VAL A 144 19.82 -5.65 -13.86
CA VAL A 144 20.25 -4.97 -12.64
C VAL A 144 20.13 -3.48 -12.86
N ASP A 145 19.78 -2.77 -11.80
CA ASP A 145 19.67 -1.33 -11.78
C ASP A 145 20.55 -0.76 -10.66
N HIS A 146 21.00 0.48 -10.85
CA HIS A 146 21.69 1.26 -9.83
C HIS A 146 20.93 2.57 -9.65
N THR A 147 19.79 2.47 -8.97
CA THR A 147 18.77 3.52 -8.84
C THR A 147 18.98 4.45 -7.65
N PHE A 148 19.91 4.08 -6.77
CA PHE A 148 20.43 4.84 -5.64
C PHE A 148 21.40 5.94 -6.09
N ILE A 149 20.88 7.10 -6.53
CA ILE A 149 21.69 7.98 -7.38
C ILE A 149 21.94 9.37 -6.79
N TYR A 150 21.11 9.88 -5.88
CA TYR A 150 21.15 11.32 -5.60
C TYR A 150 21.48 11.64 -4.18
N SER A 151 22.57 12.40 -4.00
CA SER A 151 22.97 13.00 -2.72
C SER A 151 22.29 14.35 -2.47
N THR A 152 21.50 14.85 -3.42
CA THR A 152 20.67 16.05 -3.23
C THR A 152 19.22 15.82 -3.69
N TYR A 153 18.28 16.52 -3.04
CA TYR A 153 16.87 16.46 -3.40
C TYR A 153 16.59 17.03 -4.80
N ASN A 154 17.34 18.04 -5.25
CA ASN A 154 17.14 18.65 -6.57
C ASN A 154 17.44 17.67 -7.71
N GLU A 155 18.53 16.93 -7.63
CA GLU A 155 18.85 15.93 -8.66
C GLU A 155 17.83 14.77 -8.66
N PHE A 156 17.37 14.36 -7.47
CA PHE A 156 16.29 13.40 -7.33
C PHE A 156 14.98 13.89 -7.99
N LYS A 157 14.63 15.16 -7.78
CA LYS A 157 13.47 15.81 -8.39
C LYS A 157 13.57 15.84 -9.92
N GLU A 158 14.74 16.20 -10.46
CA GLU A 158 14.98 16.15 -11.90
C GLU A 158 14.81 14.74 -12.46
N LEU A 159 15.27 13.71 -11.74
CA LEU A 159 15.07 12.33 -12.16
C LEU A 159 13.59 11.94 -12.18
N MET A 160 12.83 12.26 -11.13
CA MET A 160 11.40 11.97 -11.06
C MET A 160 10.68 12.58 -12.29
N VAL A 161 11.02 13.81 -12.66
CA VAL A 161 10.47 14.47 -13.85
C VAL A 161 10.89 13.76 -15.13
N ARG A 162 12.18 13.46 -15.30
CA ARG A 162 12.73 12.78 -16.49
C ARG A 162 12.07 11.42 -16.74
N THR A 163 11.68 10.73 -15.67
CA THR A 163 11.23 9.33 -15.71
C THR A 163 9.73 9.17 -15.44
N SER A 164 8.99 10.28 -15.37
CA SER A 164 7.57 10.30 -15.01
C SER A 164 7.25 9.52 -13.72
N ALA A 165 8.20 9.49 -12.79
CA ALA A 165 8.08 8.74 -11.55
C ALA A 165 7.07 9.42 -10.60
N PRO A 166 6.53 8.67 -9.62
CA PRO A 166 5.65 9.25 -8.60
C PRO A 166 6.38 10.36 -7.82
N VAL A 167 5.75 11.53 -7.69
CA VAL A 167 6.42 12.70 -7.10
C VAL A 167 6.38 12.63 -5.57
N ILE A 168 7.56 12.66 -4.95
CA ILE A 168 7.71 12.86 -3.50
C ILE A 168 8.16 14.30 -3.26
N LYS A 169 7.32 15.10 -2.60
CA LYS A 169 7.66 16.46 -2.17
C LYS A 169 8.75 16.43 -1.09
N GLU A 170 9.56 17.48 -1.01
CA GLU A 170 10.54 17.59 0.06
C GLU A 170 9.82 17.84 1.40
N PRO A 171 10.02 17.01 2.43
CA PRO A 171 9.42 17.26 3.74
C PRO A 171 10.00 18.52 4.36
N THR A 172 9.14 19.45 4.76
CA THR A 172 9.52 20.76 5.33
C THR A 172 9.42 20.81 6.86
N ASN A 173 8.63 19.91 7.47
CA ASN A 173 8.42 19.81 8.91
C ASN A 173 9.31 18.75 9.61
N LEU A 174 10.52 18.55 9.11
CA LEU A 174 11.47 17.63 9.74
C LEU A 174 12.00 18.19 11.08
N PRO A 175 12.16 17.34 12.11
CA PRO A 175 12.85 17.74 13.33
C PRO A 175 14.28 18.23 13.04
N VAL A 176 14.76 19.14 13.88
CA VAL A 176 16.13 19.66 13.79
C VAL A 176 17.13 18.51 13.78
N GLY A 177 18.06 18.54 12.82
CA GLY A 177 19.13 17.55 12.68
C GLY A 177 18.86 16.46 11.65
N PHE A 178 17.64 16.35 11.11
CA PHE A 178 17.39 15.51 9.94
C PHE A 178 18.02 16.11 8.68
N LYS A 179 18.62 15.25 7.86
CA LYS A 179 19.23 15.64 6.59
C LYS A 179 18.85 14.66 5.50
N PHE A 180 18.63 15.18 4.30
CA PHE A 180 18.50 14.36 3.11
C PHE A 180 19.78 13.52 2.97
N THR A 181 19.61 12.23 2.77
CA THR A 181 20.75 11.33 2.50
C THR A 181 20.70 10.81 1.08
N GLN A 182 19.51 10.39 0.63
CA GLN A 182 19.39 9.71 -0.65
C GLN A 182 18.00 9.81 -1.26
N GLY A 183 17.96 9.92 -2.59
CA GLY A 183 16.77 9.67 -3.41
C GLY A 183 17.02 8.52 -4.39
N SER A 184 15.98 7.73 -4.65
CA SER A 184 16.00 6.63 -5.62
C SER A 184 14.71 6.61 -6.43
N VAL A 185 14.82 6.31 -7.72
CA VAL A 185 13.68 6.10 -8.61
C VAL A 185 13.83 4.74 -9.25
N MET A 186 12.85 3.86 -9.09
CA MET A 186 12.97 2.50 -9.59
C MET A 186 12.33 2.39 -10.99
N PRO A 187 13.11 1.98 -12.01
CA PRO A 187 12.63 1.76 -13.36
C PRO A 187 11.58 0.66 -13.36
N ASN A 188 10.65 0.76 -14.29
CA ASN A 188 9.72 -0.32 -14.54
C ASN A 188 10.43 -1.47 -15.27
N ILE A 189 11.13 -2.32 -14.52
CA ILE A 189 11.88 -3.46 -15.08
C ILE A 189 10.91 -4.55 -15.53
N PRO A 190 11.07 -5.08 -16.75
CA PRO A 190 10.34 -6.23 -17.26
C PRO A 190 10.29 -7.41 -16.27
N MET A 191 9.09 -7.81 -15.83
CA MET A 191 8.91 -9.03 -15.06
C MET A 191 8.98 -10.25 -15.98
N LYS A 192 9.74 -11.27 -15.54
CA LYS A 192 10.08 -12.49 -16.29
C LYS A 192 8.88 -13.20 -16.96
N TYR A 193 7.67 -13.07 -16.42
CA TYR A 193 6.48 -13.76 -16.94
C TYR A 193 5.54 -12.90 -17.79
N TYR A 194 5.61 -11.57 -17.67
CA TYR A 194 4.68 -10.66 -18.33
C TYR A 194 5.32 -9.94 -19.53
N ASP A 195 6.63 -9.71 -19.50
CA ASP A 195 7.28 -8.74 -20.40
C ASP A 195 8.25 -9.36 -21.42
N GLN A 196 8.32 -10.69 -21.52
CA GLN A 196 9.07 -11.41 -22.58
C GLN A 196 8.58 -11.09 -24.01
N LYS A 197 7.43 -10.42 -24.13
CA LYS A 197 6.81 -10.02 -25.40
C LYS A 197 7.05 -8.55 -25.76
N SER A 198 7.78 -7.81 -24.94
CA SER A 198 8.13 -6.42 -25.25
C SER A 198 9.12 -6.34 -26.42
N GLU A 199 9.02 -5.29 -27.23
CA GLU A 199 9.95 -5.05 -28.35
C GLU A 199 11.41 -4.97 -27.85
N GLU A 200 11.62 -4.32 -26.70
CA GLU A 200 12.94 -4.19 -26.09
C GLU A 200 13.52 -5.54 -25.66
N TYR A 201 12.68 -6.44 -25.10
CA TYR A 201 13.13 -7.80 -24.77
C TYR A 201 13.54 -8.56 -26.03
N SER A 202 12.74 -8.50 -27.11
CA SER A 202 13.06 -9.15 -28.38
C SER A 202 14.37 -8.59 -28.99
N ARG A 203 14.57 -7.27 -28.95
CA ARG A 203 15.80 -6.61 -29.40
C ARG A 203 17.02 -7.10 -28.62
N LEU A 204 16.94 -7.11 -27.29
CA LEU A 204 18.02 -7.57 -26.43
C LEU A 204 18.31 -9.06 -26.64
N GLN A 205 17.27 -9.87 -26.84
CA GLN A 205 17.43 -11.31 -27.10
C GLN A 205 18.19 -11.56 -28.40
N GLU A 206 17.81 -10.90 -29.49
CA GLU A 206 18.51 -11.00 -30.77
C GLU A 206 19.96 -10.51 -30.67
N LEU A 207 20.18 -9.39 -29.98
CA LEU A 207 21.52 -8.84 -29.74
C LEU A 207 22.42 -9.83 -28.99
N PHE A 208 21.93 -10.38 -27.87
CA PHE A 208 22.72 -11.31 -27.06
C PHE A 208 22.96 -12.64 -27.76
N GLN A 209 22.01 -13.15 -28.56
CA GLN A 209 22.22 -14.34 -29.37
C GLN A 209 23.32 -14.13 -30.41
N LYS A 210 23.27 -13.03 -31.18
CA LYS A 210 24.30 -12.71 -32.17
C LYS A 210 25.69 -12.55 -31.53
N ARG A 211 25.77 -11.90 -30.37
CA ARG A 211 27.04 -11.77 -29.63
C ARG A 211 27.54 -13.10 -29.09
N ALA A 212 26.66 -13.96 -28.59
CA ALA A 212 27.03 -15.29 -28.10
C ALA A 212 27.55 -16.22 -29.20
N GLU A 213 27.07 -16.07 -30.44
CA GLU A 213 27.58 -16.78 -31.62
C GLU A 213 28.93 -16.23 -32.10
N ALA A 214 29.09 -14.91 -32.09
CA ALA A 214 30.32 -14.23 -32.55
C ALA A 214 31.49 -14.33 -31.56
N GLU A 215 31.19 -14.44 -30.26
CA GLU A 215 32.17 -14.45 -29.16
C GLU A 215 32.08 -15.77 -28.38
N PRO A 216 32.52 -16.91 -28.95
CA PRO A 216 32.33 -18.24 -28.37
C PRO A 216 33.08 -18.46 -27.04
N GLU A 217 34.11 -17.66 -26.75
CA GLU A 217 34.87 -17.72 -25.50
C GLU A 217 34.28 -16.85 -24.38
N GLN A 218 33.25 -16.04 -24.70
CA GLN A 218 32.60 -15.16 -23.74
C GLN A 218 31.30 -15.77 -23.22
N ASP A 219 31.11 -15.70 -21.90
CA ASP A 219 29.94 -16.26 -21.22
C ASP A 219 28.99 -15.19 -20.68
N LEU A 220 29.43 -13.93 -20.54
CA LEU A 220 28.62 -12.82 -20.02
C LEU A 220 28.51 -11.72 -21.07
N PHE A 221 27.28 -11.38 -21.42
CA PHE A 221 26.96 -10.29 -22.31
C PHE A 221 26.12 -9.28 -21.56
N VAL A 222 26.46 -8.00 -21.66
CA VAL A 222 25.82 -6.91 -20.94
C VAL A 222 25.48 -5.81 -21.93
N GLU A 223 24.31 -5.20 -21.76
CA GLU A 223 23.81 -4.10 -22.56
C GLU A 223 23.10 -3.08 -21.67
N GLN A 224 23.31 -1.79 -21.93
CA GLN A 224 22.56 -0.74 -21.25
C GLN A 224 21.14 -0.66 -21.79
N VAL A 225 20.17 -0.58 -20.88
CA VAL A 225 18.75 -0.43 -21.22
C VAL A 225 18.35 1.02 -20.97
N PRO A 226 17.93 1.78 -22.01
CA PRO A 226 17.37 3.09 -21.80
C PRO A 226 16.02 2.96 -21.07
N TRP A 227 15.75 3.87 -20.14
CA TRP A 227 14.50 3.86 -19.40
C TRP A 227 13.98 5.29 -19.20
N THR A 228 12.68 5.47 -19.43
CA THR A 228 11.98 6.75 -19.36
C THR A 228 10.77 6.70 -18.45
N GLU A 229 10.48 5.53 -17.89
CA GLU A 229 9.31 5.30 -17.04
C GLU A 229 9.72 4.64 -15.74
N ALA A 230 9.22 5.19 -14.64
CA ALA A 230 9.34 4.65 -13.31
C ALA A 230 7.95 4.55 -12.66
N LYS A 231 7.75 3.48 -11.90
CA LYS A 231 6.53 3.31 -11.11
C LYS A 231 6.73 3.55 -9.63
N MET A 232 7.97 3.70 -9.18
CA MET A 232 8.29 3.90 -7.77
C MET A 232 9.35 4.97 -7.58
N SER A 233 9.27 5.65 -6.45
CA SER A 233 10.28 6.59 -5.96
C SER A 233 10.45 6.42 -4.46
N GLU A 234 11.66 6.64 -3.99
CA GLU A 234 12.03 6.53 -2.59
C GLU A 234 12.92 7.68 -2.18
N LEU A 235 12.73 8.13 -0.95
CA LEU A 235 13.40 9.27 -0.37
C LEU A 235 13.82 8.95 1.06
N TYR A 236 15.07 9.22 1.39
CA TYR A 236 15.70 8.88 2.66
C TYR A 236 16.23 10.13 3.36
N TYR A 237 15.91 10.25 4.65
CA TYR A 237 16.49 11.22 5.56
C TYR A 237 17.08 10.52 6.78
N GLU A 238 18.15 11.08 7.33
CA GLU A 238 18.73 10.62 8.58
C GLU A 238 18.73 11.72 9.62
N GLY A 239 18.28 11.38 10.83
CA GLY A 239 18.40 12.18 12.04
C GLY A 239 19.38 11.54 13.02
N TYR A 240 20.09 12.38 13.75
CA TYR A 240 21.09 11.96 14.74
C TYR A 240 20.68 12.46 16.13
N SER A 241 20.75 11.58 17.12
CA SER A 241 20.51 11.92 18.53
C SER A 241 21.49 11.20 19.45
N GLU A 242 21.53 11.56 20.73
CA GLU A 242 22.35 10.87 21.74
C GLU A 242 22.06 9.36 21.85
N LYS A 243 20.85 8.92 21.47
CA LYS A 243 20.45 7.50 21.46
C LYS A 243 20.80 6.74 20.18
N GLY A 244 21.45 7.42 19.22
CA GLY A 244 21.85 6.87 17.93
C GLY A 244 21.10 7.50 16.77
N ASN A 245 21.18 6.82 15.62
CA ASN A 245 20.69 7.31 14.34
C ASN A 245 19.28 6.79 14.08
N ILE A 246 18.47 7.62 13.44
CA ILE A 246 17.16 7.22 12.92
C ILE A 246 17.10 7.58 11.44
N GLN A 247 16.62 6.65 10.63
CA GLN A 247 16.35 6.85 9.22
C GLN A 247 14.85 6.97 9.01
N LEU A 248 14.45 7.94 8.20
CA LEU A 248 13.11 8.08 7.66
C LEU A 248 13.15 7.67 6.18
N ARG A 249 12.29 6.73 5.80
CA ARG A 249 12.09 6.33 4.40
C ARG A 249 10.69 6.76 3.98
N ILE A 250 10.58 7.46 2.86
CA ILE A 250 9.32 7.80 2.19
C ILE A 250 9.33 7.06 0.85
N HIS A 251 8.27 6.34 0.57
CA HIS A 251 8.09 5.53 -0.63
C HIS A 251 6.81 5.96 -1.34
N ALA A 252 6.86 6.07 -2.66
CA ALA A 252 5.73 6.38 -3.51
C ALA A 252 5.66 5.39 -4.67
N ALA A 253 4.49 4.81 -4.91
CA ALA A 253 4.27 3.82 -5.97
C ALA A 253 2.97 4.12 -6.74
N LYS A 254 3.04 4.15 -8.08
CA LYS A 254 1.90 4.50 -8.95
C LYS A 254 1.25 3.29 -9.59
N GLY A 255 -0.09 3.28 -9.62
CA GLY A 255 -0.88 2.27 -10.33
C GLY A 255 -0.73 0.84 -9.80
N MET A 256 -0.50 0.68 -8.50
CA MET A 256 -0.32 -0.63 -7.85
C MET A 256 -1.22 -0.75 -6.63
N ILE A 257 -2.10 -1.76 -6.57
CA ILE A 257 -2.80 -2.06 -5.32
C ILE A 257 -1.76 -2.51 -4.30
N MET A 258 -1.66 -1.79 -3.19
CA MET A 258 -0.73 -2.15 -2.13
C MET A 258 -1.44 -3.07 -1.13
N ALA A 259 -1.12 -4.36 -1.18
CA ALA A 259 -1.51 -5.33 -0.17
C ALA A 259 -0.38 -5.42 0.86
N GLU A 260 -0.62 -4.94 2.08
CA GLU A 260 0.33 -4.96 3.18
C GLU A 260 -0.02 -6.13 4.12
N SER A 261 0.92 -7.04 4.33
CA SER A 261 0.60 -8.37 4.83
C SER A 261 0.61 -8.56 6.34
N THR A 262 0.91 -7.53 7.14
CA THR A 262 1.19 -7.77 8.57
C THR A 262 1.03 -6.53 9.44
N LEU A 263 -0.16 -6.36 10.01
CA LEU A 263 -0.29 -5.84 11.37
C LEU A 263 -0.43 -7.05 12.30
N THR A 264 0.11 -6.93 13.51
CA THR A 264 -0.02 -7.91 14.59
C THR A 264 -0.87 -7.32 15.71
N ALA A 265 -1.39 -8.15 16.61
CA ALA A 265 -2.20 -7.68 17.73
C ALA A 265 -1.49 -6.67 18.65
N ASP A 266 -0.16 -6.71 18.71
CA ASP A 266 0.66 -5.79 19.51
C ASP A 266 0.94 -4.44 18.83
N ASP A 267 0.60 -4.30 17.54
CA ASP A 267 0.79 -3.06 16.83
C ASP A 267 -0.32 -2.07 17.22
N HIS A 268 0.07 -0.90 17.71
CA HIS A 268 -0.87 0.20 17.89
C HIS A 268 -1.12 0.84 16.54
N TYR A 269 -2.34 0.77 16.04
CA TYR A 269 -2.73 1.42 14.79
C TYR A 269 -3.94 2.33 14.97
N GLU A 270 -4.03 3.32 14.09
CA GLU A 270 -5.18 4.20 13.97
C GLU A 270 -5.38 4.62 12.52
N LYS A 271 -6.62 4.97 12.19
CA LYS A 271 -6.99 5.58 10.90
C LYS A 271 -7.43 7.01 11.18
N ILE A 272 -6.79 7.97 10.51
CA ILE A 272 -7.16 9.39 10.61
C ILE A 272 -7.43 9.96 9.24
N ASN A 273 -8.09 11.12 9.20
CA ASN A 273 -8.34 11.85 7.97
C ASN A 273 -7.57 13.17 8.01
N ILE A 274 -6.74 13.41 7.00
CA ILE A 274 -5.99 14.65 6.81
C ILE A 274 -6.45 15.24 5.48
N GLU A 275 -7.15 16.38 5.54
CA GLU A 275 -7.69 17.07 4.35
C GLU A 275 -8.49 16.19 3.37
N GLY A 276 -9.29 15.25 3.90
CA GLY A 276 -10.08 14.32 3.09
C GLY A 276 -9.29 13.11 2.58
N ILE A 277 -8.01 12.99 2.88
CA ILE A 277 -7.18 11.82 2.61
C ILE A 277 -7.17 10.92 3.84
N GLU A 278 -7.54 9.66 3.66
CA GLU A 278 -7.44 8.65 4.72
C GLU A 278 -5.99 8.19 4.87
N VAL A 279 -5.49 8.24 6.10
CA VAL A 279 -4.14 7.82 6.46
C VAL A 279 -4.23 6.78 7.56
N ILE A 280 -3.54 5.65 7.38
CA ILE A 280 -3.41 4.61 8.39
C ILE A 280 -2.03 4.74 9.00
N TYR A 281 -1.98 4.94 10.32
CA TYR A 281 -0.77 4.94 11.12
C TYR A 281 -0.67 3.64 11.89
N TRP A 282 0.54 3.14 12.06
CA TRP A 282 0.81 2.19 13.12
C TRP A 282 2.19 2.37 13.69
N SER A 283 2.34 1.85 14.90
CA SER A 283 3.59 1.87 15.64
C SER A 283 3.76 0.58 16.40
N ARG A 284 5.03 0.24 16.65
CA ARG A 284 5.38 -0.83 17.57
C ARG A 284 6.71 -0.54 18.23
N SER A 285 6.80 -0.88 19.50
CA SER A 285 8.08 -0.87 20.23
C SER A 285 8.57 -2.32 20.32
N GLN A 286 9.77 -2.57 19.84
CA GLN A 286 10.42 -3.88 19.95
C GLN A 286 11.72 -3.77 20.72
N ASP A 287 11.94 -4.71 21.63
CA ASP A 287 13.25 -4.92 22.23
C ASP A 287 14.11 -5.76 21.26
N TYR A 288 15.30 -5.25 20.96
CA TYR A 288 16.23 -5.88 20.03
C TYR A 288 17.60 -6.04 20.67
N ILE A 289 18.24 -7.18 20.47
CA ILE A 289 19.62 -7.38 20.93
C ILE A 289 20.60 -6.95 19.82
N PHE A 290 21.27 -5.82 20.02
CA PHE A 290 22.35 -5.34 19.15
C PHE A 290 23.66 -5.30 19.94
N ASP A 291 24.70 -5.97 19.44
CA ASP A 291 26.01 -6.04 20.12
C ASP A 291 25.91 -6.47 21.60
N ASN A 292 25.15 -7.54 21.86
CA ASN A 292 24.86 -8.08 23.20
C ASN A 292 24.21 -7.08 24.18
N LYS A 293 23.57 -6.02 23.67
CA LYS A 293 22.81 -5.06 24.48
C LYS A 293 21.36 -5.04 24.01
N GLU A 294 20.44 -5.02 24.97
CA GLU A 294 19.04 -4.73 24.71
C GLU A 294 18.89 -3.26 24.31
N VAL A 295 18.30 -3.06 23.15
CA VAL A 295 18.01 -1.75 22.58
C VAL A 295 16.54 -1.76 22.18
N GLN A 296 15.77 -0.89 22.82
CA GLN A 296 14.39 -0.64 22.42
C GLN A 296 14.37 0.19 21.14
N ARG A 297 13.59 -0.23 20.14
CA ARG A 297 13.36 0.51 18.89
C ARG A 297 11.88 0.77 18.72
N ASP A 298 11.55 2.03 18.49
CA ASP A 298 10.21 2.44 18.09
C ASP A 298 10.16 2.48 16.55
N TYR A 299 9.29 1.65 16.00
CA TYR A 299 8.95 1.64 14.59
C TYR A 299 7.67 2.42 14.38
N PHE A 300 7.70 3.43 13.52
CA PHE A 300 6.52 4.16 13.07
C PHE A 300 6.32 3.92 11.58
N TYR A 301 5.07 3.77 11.18
CA TYR A 301 4.68 3.68 9.79
C TYR A 301 3.40 4.46 9.53
N ALA A 302 3.30 5.01 8.33
CA ALA A 302 2.05 5.54 7.80
C ALA A 302 1.89 5.14 6.35
N VAL A 303 0.65 4.92 5.92
CA VAL A 303 0.29 4.74 4.51
C VAL A 303 -0.91 5.59 4.16
N TRP A 304 -0.92 6.11 2.93
CA TRP A 304 -2.07 6.80 2.35
C TRP A 304 -2.09 6.63 0.84
N TYR A 305 -3.20 7.01 0.23
CA TYR A 305 -3.36 7.03 -1.22
C TYR A 305 -3.75 8.44 -1.67
N ASP A 306 -2.99 9.00 -2.60
CA ASP A 306 -3.30 10.28 -3.24
C ASP A 306 -3.93 10.02 -4.62
N GLU A 307 -5.24 10.22 -4.69
CA GLU A 307 -6.00 10.07 -5.95
C GLU A 307 -5.55 11.02 -7.04
N ARG A 308 -4.99 12.20 -6.68
CA ARG A 308 -4.58 13.23 -7.66
C ARG A 308 -3.43 12.73 -8.53
N GLN A 309 -2.58 11.88 -7.95
CA GLN A 309 -1.41 11.31 -8.61
C GLN A 309 -1.59 9.84 -9.01
N ASP A 310 -2.68 9.20 -8.56
CA ASP A 310 -2.86 7.73 -8.58
C ASP A 310 -1.68 7.01 -7.91
N THR A 311 -1.27 7.54 -6.74
CA THR A 311 -0.04 7.13 -6.06
C THR A 311 -0.31 6.71 -4.63
N HIS A 312 0.24 5.54 -4.28
CA HIS A 312 0.34 5.03 -2.93
C HIS A 312 1.59 5.60 -2.29
N PHE A 313 1.44 6.11 -1.08
CA PHE A 313 2.58 6.59 -0.30
C PHE A 313 2.69 5.78 0.97
N SER A 314 3.92 5.44 1.34
CA SER A 314 4.22 4.99 2.68
C SER A 314 5.42 5.71 3.27
N MET A 315 5.43 5.84 4.58
CA MET A 315 6.54 6.41 5.32
C MET A 315 6.86 5.52 6.50
N SER A 316 8.15 5.26 6.75
CA SER A 316 8.58 4.41 7.84
C SER A 316 9.85 4.91 8.51
N THR A 317 10.03 4.52 9.77
CA THR A 317 11.27 4.76 10.51
C THR A 317 12.07 3.49 10.71
N SER A 318 13.39 3.64 10.81
CA SER A 318 14.27 2.57 11.30
C SER A 318 15.44 3.15 12.10
N GLY A 319 16.05 2.35 12.97
CA GLY A 319 17.20 2.78 13.78
C GLY A 319 16.87 2.89 15.28
N THR A 320 17.75 3.56 16.02
CA THR A 320 17.70 3.68 17.50
C THR A 320 17.60 5.12 17.99
N GLY A 321 17.63 6.09 17.07
CA GLY A 321 17.43 7.51 17.38
C GLY A 321 16.01 7.80 17.89
N LYS A 322 15.83 8.96 18.53
CA LYS A 322 14.52 9.39 19.02
C LYS A 322 13.74 10.19 17.96
N LEU A 323 12.61 9.64 17.52
CA LEU A 323 11.51 10.37 16.91
C LEU A 323 10.26 10.03 17.71
N THR A 324 9.50 11.02 18.15
CA THR A 324 8.23 10.75 18.83
C THR A 324 7.14 10.49 17.80
N GLU A 325 6.11 9.73 18.16
CA GLU A 325 4.93 9.52 17.33
C GLU A 325 4.31 10.84 16.85
N LYS A 326 4.23 11.84 17.74
CA LYS A 326 3.75 13.19 17.40
C LYS A 326 4.61 13.88 16.34
N GLN A 327 5.93 13.73 16.38
CA GLN A 327 6.81 14.28 15.34
C GLN A 327 6.65 13.52 14.03
N PHE A 328 6.54 12.19 14.07
CA PHE A 328 6.29 11.37 12.90
C PHE A 328 4.97 11.76 12.21
N LYS A 329 3.87 11.85 12.97
CA LYS A 329 2.55 12.29 12.46
C LYS A 329 2.61 13.66 11.80
N ARG A 330 3.32 14.63 12.38
CA ARG A 330 3.53 15.97 11.79
C ARG A 330 4.28 15.96 10.46
N ILE A 331 5.24 15.04 10.30
CA ILE A 331 5.92 14.87 9.01
C ILE A 331 4.93 14.30 7.99
N VAL A 332 4.13 13.29 8.36
CA VAL A 332 3.11 12.74 7.46
C VAL A 332 2.06 13.79 7.08
N GLU A 333 1.54 14.55 8.05
CA GLU A 333 0.61 15.67 7.80
C GLU A 333 1.18 16.62 6.75
N ASN A 334 2.44 17.03 6.90
CA ASN A 334 3.10 17.90 5.93
C ASN A 334 3.21 17.28 4.53
N MET A 335 3.43 15.97 4.45
CA MET A 335 3.51 15.25 3.17
C MET A 335 2.14 15.09 2.49
N VAL A 336 1.07 14.97 3.29
CA VAL A 336 -0.31 14.78 2.80
C VAL A 336 -0.95 16.11 2.39
N GLU A 337 -0.80 17.15 3.20
CA GLU A 337 -1.30 18.51 2.92
C GLU A 337 -0.57 19.11 1.72
N GLY A 338 0.76 18.96 1.73
CA GLY A 338 1.65 19.17 0.60
C GLY A 338 1.83 20.60 0.12
#